data_AF-A0ABD0ZVY5-F1
#
_entry.id   AF-A0ABD0ZVY5-F1
#
_cell.length_a   1.000
_cell.length_b   1.000
_cell.length_c   1.000
_cell.angle_alpha   90.00
_cell.angle_beta   90.00
_cell.angle_gamma   90.00
#
_symmetry.space_group_name_H-M   'P 1'
#
loop_
_entity.id
_entity.type
_entity.pdbx_description
1 polymer ?
#
loop_
_entity_poly.entity_id
_entity_poly.type
_entity_poly.pdbx_seq_one_letter_code
_entity_poly.pdbx_strand_id
1 'polypeptide(L)'
;MAAQPPPAVERAFGVTNIKSHIPIILDLNDHNYDAWRELCLIHCLTFDALGHVDGTLLPNGDNDNAWKKRNGLVKLWLYGILAPPLFCSSFKTGSSAHDILIRIENQFCNNKEARAIQLDNELSTTEIGDQLIQN
;
A
#
# COMPACT_ATOMS: atom_id res chain seq x y z
N MET A 1 14.19 14.51 -42.90
CA MET A 1 14.08 13.31 -42.03
C MET A 1 14.07 13.81 -40.60
N ALA A 2 12.93 13.75 -39.90
CA ALA A 2 12.88 14.12 -38.49
C ALA A 2 13.57 13.03 -37.67
N ALA A 3 14.51 13.41 -36.79
CA ALA A 3 15.14 12.48 -35.87
C ALA A 3 14.07 11.87 -34.95
N GLN A 4 14.07 10.55 -34.81
CA GLN A 4 13.24 9.86 -33.82
C GLN A 4 13.63 10.40 -32.43
N PRO A 5 12.66 10.74 -31.56
CA PRO A 5 12.96 11.13 -30.19
C PRO A 5 13.75 9.99 -29.52
N PRO A 6 14.73 10.30 -28.66
CA PRO A 6 15.50 9.29 -27.96
C PRO A 6 14.56 8.33 -27.23
N PRO A 7 14.87 7.02 -27.17
CA PRO A 7 14.04 6.06 -26.47
C PRO A 7 13.80 6.56 -25.05
N ALA A 8 12.52 6.64 -24.65
CA ALA A 8 12.15 7.09 -23.33
C ALA A 8 12.86 6.19 -22.31
N VAL A 9 13.80 6.77 -21.56
CA VAL A 9 14.48 6.04 -20.48
C VAL A 9 13.40 5.65 -19.47
N GLU A 10 13.11 4.36 -19.36
CA GLU A 10 12.14 3.85 -18.40
C GLU A 10 12.75 3.89 -16.99
N ARG A 11 12.79 5.10 -16.40
CA ARG A 11 13.43 5.40 -15.11
C ARG A 11 12.98 4.47 -13.97
N ALA A 12 11.75 3.99 -14.04
CA ALA A 12 11.17 3.06 -13.08
C ALA A 12 12.04 1.80 -12.91
N PHE A 13 12.53 1.21 -14.00
CA PHE A 13 13.34 -0.02 -13.92
C PHE A 13 14.74 0.20 -13.34
N GLY A 14 15.16 1.46 -13.15
CA GLY A 14 16.39 1.80 -12.43
C GLY A 14 16.26 1.77 -10.90
N VAL A 15 15.03 1.71 -10.37
CA VAL A 15 14.78 1.69 -8.92
C VAL A 15 14.95 0.27 -8.40
N THR A 16 16.18 -0.08 -8.04
CA THR A 16 16.53 -1.41 -7.50
C THR A 16 16.28 -1.52 -5.99
N ASN A 17 16.34 -0.41 -5.26
CA ASN A 17 16.08 -0.35 -3.83
C ASN A 17 15.05 0.75 -3.50
N ILE A 18 13.78 0.36 -3.41
CA ILE A 18 12.67 1.27 -3.08
C ILE A 18 12.87 1.99 -1.74
N LYS A 19 13.57 1.37 -0.78
CA LYS A 19 13.81 1.95 0.55
C LYS A 19 14.71 3.18 0.52
N SER A 20 15.50 3.36 -0.54
CA SER A 20 16.27 4.59 -0.76
C SER A 20 15.39 5.78 -1.17
N HIS A 21 14.18 5.52 -1.67
CA HIS A 21 13.21 6.55 -2.05
C HIS A 21 12.12 6.74 -0.99
N ILE A 22 11.71 5.66 -0.32
CA ILE A 22 10.69 5.66 0.74
C ILE A 22 11.29 4.99 1.97
N PRO A 23 11.82 5.75 2.94
CA PRO A 23 12.48 5.19 4.13
C PRO A 23 11.49 4.73 5.22
N ILE A 24 10.18 4.71 4.92
CA ILE A 24 9.13 4.28 5.85
C ILE A 24 8.77 2.83 5.55
N ILE A 25 8.82 1.98 6.58
CA ILE A 25 8.30 0.61 6.55
C ILE A 25 6.90 0.65 7.16
N LEU A 26 5.88 0.29 6.37
CA LEU A 26 4.50 0.27 6.82
C LEU A 26 4.29 -0.85 7.85
N ASP A 27 3.79 -0.48 9.03
CA ASP A 27 3.42 -1.41 10.10
C ASP A 27 2.03 -1.08 10.63
N LEU A 28 1.28 -2.09 11.05
CA LEU A 28 -0.09 -1.93 11.56
C LEU A 28 -0.14 -1.15 12.89
N ASN A 29 0.98 -1.06 13.61
CA ASN A 29 1.04 -0.46 14.94
C ASN A 29 1.72 0.92 14.97
N ASP A 30 2.45 1.29 13.92
CA ASP A 30 3.31 2.49 13.91
C ASP A 30 2.58 3.77 13.49
N HIS A 31 1.26 3.72 13.24
CA HIS A 31 0.43 4.87 12.82
C HIS A 31 0.99 5.62 11.60
N ASN A 32 1.76 4.94 10.75
CA ASN A 32 2.52 5.52 9.66
C ASN A 32 1.82 5.38 8.29
N TYR A 33 0.57 4.89 8.27
CA TYR A 33 -0.18 4.63 7.04
C TYR A 33 -0.36 5.87 6.16
N ASP A 34 -0.80 7.00 6.72
CA ASP A 34 -1.10 8.19 5.91
C ASP A 34 0.17 8.73 5.24
N ALA A 35 1.28 8.81 5.98
CA ALA A 35 2.58 9.22 5.46
C ALA A 35 3.14 8.23 4.42
N TRP A 36 3.03 6.92 4.71
CA TRP A 36 3.43 5.88 3.78
C TRP A 36 2.64 5.95 2.47
N ARG A 37 1.32 6.10 2.56
CA ARG A 37 0.42 6.17 1.40
C ARG A 37 0.77 7.34 0.50
N GLU A 38 0.96 8.52 1.09
CA GLU A 38 1.35 9.72 0.34
C GLU A 38 2.69 9.52 -0.39
N LEU A 39 3.72 9.01 0.30
CA LEU A 39 5.02 8.75 -0.32
C LEU A 39 4.96 7.71 -1.44
N CYS A 40 4.15 6.65 -1.27
CA CYS A 40 3.91 5.64 -2.30
C CYS A 40 3.28 6.24 -3.56
N LEU A 41 2.24 7.06 -3.40
CA LEU A 41 1.54 7.69 -4.51
C LEU A 41 2.45 8.70 -5.23
N ILE A 42 3.19 9.52 -4.49
CA ILE A 42 4.19 10.43 -5.06
C ILE A 42 5.25 9.65 -5.84
N HIS A 43 5.80 8.58 -5.26
CA HIS A 43 6.78 7.74 -5.95
C HIS A 43 6.21 7.19 -7.27
N CYS A 44 5.02 6.57 -7.22
CA CYS A 44 4.41 6.02 -8.42
C CYS A 44 4.09 7.09 -9.47
N LEU A 45 3.69 8.29 -9.06
CA LEU A 45 3.51 9.43 -9.96
C LEU A 45 4.83 9.83 -10.64
N THR A 46 5.91 10.01 -9.87
CA THR A 46 7.22 10.45 -10.40
C THR A 46 7.88 9.46 -11.36
N PHE A 47 7.48 8.19 -11.30
CA PHE A 47 8.01 7.12 -12.14
C PHE A 47 7.02 6.61 -13.21
N ASP A 48 5.96 7.39 -13.50
CA ASP A 48 4.93 7.05 -14.51
C ASP A 48 4.31 5.67 -14.27
N ALA A 49 3.97 5.39 -13.02
CA ALA A 49 3.43 4.12 -12.56
C ALA A 49 2.12 4.25 -11.76
N LEU A 50 1.64 5.48 -11.52
CA LEU A 50 0.44 5.76 -10.73
C LEU A 50 -0.79 4.99 -11.24
N GLY A 51 -0.95 4.89 -12.56
CA GLY A 51 -2.06 4.17 -13.18
C GLY A 51 -2.17 2.68 -12.79
N HIS A 52 -1.07 2.04 -12.41
CA HIS A 52 -1.07 0.66 -11.92
C HIS A 52 -1.55 0.52 -10.47
N VAL A 53 -1.51 1.63 -9.71
CA VAL A 53 -1.85 1.69 -8.30
C VAL A 53 -3.30 2.13 -8.11
N ASP A 54 -3.74 3.16 -8.83
CA ASP A 54 -5.11 3.66 -8.76
C ASP A 54 -6.10 2.86 -9.64
N GLY A 55 -5.59 1.95 -10.48
CA GLY A 55 -6.40 1.09 -11.34
C GLY A 55 -6.89 1.76 -12.62
N THR A 56 -6.48 3.00 -12.89
CA THR A 56 -6.85 3.73 -14.12
C THR A 56 -6.18 3.17 -15.37
N LEU A 57 -5.02 2.49 -15.21
CA LEU A 57 -4.29 1.87 -16.32
C LEU A 57 -4.57 0.36 -16.37
N LEU A 58 -5.40 -0.04 -17.32
CA LEU A 58 -5.74 -1.45 -17.57
C LEU A 58 -4.81 -2.07 -18.64
N PRO A 59 -4.53 -3.39 -18.56
CA PRO A 59 -3.76 -4.08 -19.58
C PRO A 59 -4.52 -4.12 -20.91
N ASN A 60 -3.81 -3.98 -22.02
CA ASN A 60 -4.38 -4.14 -23.36
C ASN A 60 -4.45 -5.62 -23.77
N GLY A 61 -5.25 -6.40 -23.02
CA GLY A 61 -5.41 -7.84 -23.18
C GLY A 61 -4.33 -8.68 -22.50
N ASP A 62 -4.47 -10.01 -22.61
CA ASP A 62 -3.68 -10.96 -21.83
C ASP A 62 -2.19 -10.97 -22.17
N ASN A 63 -1.79 -10.46 -23.33
CA ASN A 63 -0.40 -10.48 -23.80
C ASN A 63 0.34 -9.14 -23.61
N ASP A 64 -0.24 -8.22 -22.83
CA ASP A 64 0.39 -6.93 -22.53
C ASP A 64 1.58 -7.08 -21.57
N ASN A 65 2.72 -7.50 -22.13
CA ASN A 65 3.95 -7.76 -21.39
C ASN A 65 4.54 -6.48 -20.79
N ALA A 66 4.36 -5.32 -21.44
CA ALA A 66 4.84 -4.05 -20.93
C ALA A 66 4.09 -3.68 -19.65
N TRP A 67 2.76 -3.76 -19.68
CA TRP A 67 1.93 -3.55 -18.50
C TRP A 67 2.28 -4.54 -17.39
N LYS A 68 2.41 -5.84 -17.71
CA LYS A 68 2.74 -6.88 -16.71
C LYS A 68 4.09 -6.63 -16.02
N LYS A 69 5.11 -6.23 -16.78
CA LYS A 69 6.44 -5.90 -16.24
C LYS A 69 6.37 -4.71 -15.29
N ARG A 70 5.71 -3.63 -15.71
CA ARG A 70 5.58 -2.41 -14.90
C ARG A 70 4.71 -2.65 -13.66
N ASN A 71 3.59 -3.35 -13.80
CA ASN A 71 2.79 -3.82 -12.65
C ASN A 71 3.62 -4.68 -11.70
N GLY A 72 4.42 -5.63 -12.21
CA GLY A 72 5.33 -6.45 -11.42
C GLY A 72 6.36 -5.63 -10.62
N LEU A 73 6.91 -4.58 -11.23
CA LEU A 73 7.81 -3.64 -10.56
C LEU A 73 7.12 -2.87 -9.43
N VAL A 74 5.92 -2.34 -9.68
CA VAL A 74 5.14 -1.64 -8.64
C VAL A 74 4.79 -2.58 -7.48
N LYS A 75 4.47 -3.85 -7.75
CA LYS A 75 4.27 -4.86 -6.71
C LYS A 75 5.52 -5.05 -5.85
N LEU A 76 6.71 -5.07 -6.47
CA LEU A 76 7.97 -5.19 -5.75
C LEU A 76 8.21 -3.96 -4.86
N TRP A 77 7.88 -2.76 -5.32
CA TRP A 77 7.95 -1.55 -4.51
C TRP A 77 7.02 -1.62 -3.32
N LEU A 78 5.73 -1.92 -3.54
CA LEU A 78 4.73 -2.04 -2.48
C LEU A 78 5.15 -3.04 -1.42
N TYR A 79 5.59 -4.24 -1.80
CA TYR A 79 6.05 -5.25 -0.86
C TYR A 79 7.38 -4.89 -0.17
N GLY A 80 8.28 -4.18 -0.85
CA GLY A 80 9.60 -3.82 -0.34
C GLY A 80 9.58 -2.84 0.84
N ILE A 81 8.42 -2.24 1.11
CA ILE A 81 8.20 -1.24 2.16
C ILE A 81 7.12 -1.66 3.17
N LEU A 82 6.80 -2.97 3.25
CA LEU A 82 5.94 -3.52 4.30
C LEU A 82 6.76 -4.18 5.40
N ALA A 83 6.29 -4.07 6.64
CA ALA A 83 6.76 -4.92 7.72
C ALA A 83 6.43 -6.39 7.41
N PRO A 84 7.26 -7.37 7.84
CA PRO A 84 7.06 -8.78 7.51
C PRO A 84 5.65 -9.33 7.84
N PRO A 85 5.02 -9.01 8.99
CA PRO A 85 3.67 -9.49 9.28
C PRO A 85 2.63 -8.98 8.27
N LEU A 86 2.72 -7.69 7.92
CA LEU A 86 1.83 -7.05 6.98
C LEU A 86 2.05 -7.54 5.54
N PHE A 87 3.30 -7.84 5.16
CA PHE A 87 3.59 -8.51 3.90
C PHE A 87 2.87 -9.87 3.83
N CYS A 88 3.01 -10.71 4.86
CA CYS A 88 2.41 -12.03 4.89
C CYS A 88 0.88 -11.99 4.80
N SER A 89 0.22 -11.06 5.50
CA SER A 89 -1.24 -10.91 5.45
C SER A 89 -1.76 -10.29 4.14
N SER A 90 -0.95 -9.43 3.51
CA SER A 90 -1.31 -8.75 2.26
C SER A 90 -0.97 -9.55 1.01
N PHE A 91 -0.08 -10.54 1.10
CA PHE A 91 0.39 -11.27 -0.07
C PHE A 91 -0.69 -12.19 -0.66
N LYS A 92 -0.89 -12.07 -1.97
CA LYS A 92 -1.75 -12.98 -2.75
C LYS A 92 -1.18 -13.18 -4.16
N THR A 93 -1.18 -14.43 -4.62
CA THR A 93 -0.75 -14.78 -5.98
C THR A 93 -1.73 -14.23 -7.02
N GLY A 94 -1.22 -13.87 -8.19
CA GLY A 94 -2.04 -13.34 -9.30
C GLY A 94 -2.61 -11.93 -9.10
N SER A 95 -2.40 -11.30 -7.94
CA SER A 95 -2.91 -9.93 -7.67
C SER A 95 -2.13 -8.86 -8.43
N SER A 96 -2.83 -7.83 -8.89
CA SER A 96 -2.26 -6.59 -9.42
C SER A 96 -1.68 -5.71 -8.30
N ALA A 97 -0.93 -4.67 -8.66
CA ALA A 97 -0.48 -3.66 -7.69
C ALA A 97 -1.68 -2.95 -7.03
N HIS A 98 -2.70 -2.62 -7.83
CA HIS A 98 -3.96 -2.07 -7.35
C HIS A 98 -4.64 -2.95 -6.29
N ASP A 99 -4.77 -4.26 -6.56
CA ASP A 99 -5.35 -5.21 -5.60
C ASP A 99 -4.59 -5.26 -4.27
N ILE A 100 -3.26 -5.17 -4.33
CA ILE A 100 -2.41 -5.13 -3.14
C ILE A 100 -2.66 -3.85 -2.36
N LEU A 101 -2.68 -2.69 -3.04
CA LEU A 101 -2.96 -1.42 -2.37
C LEU A 101 -4.30 -1.50 -1.64
N ILE A 102 -5.39 -1.86 -2.33
CA ILE A 102 -6.73 -1.99 -1.71
C ILE A 102 -6.71 -2.90 -0.49
N ARG A 103 -6.01 -4.04 -0.57
CA ARG A 103 -5.89 -4.98 0.55
C ARG A 103 -5.15 -4.39 1.75
N ILE A 104 -4.13 -3.58 1.50
CA ILE A 104 -3.44 -2.83 2.55
C ILE A 104 -4.40 -1.79 3.14
N GLU A 105 -5.06 -0.96 2.32
CA GLU A 105 -6.00 0.07 2.79
C GLU A 105 -7.09 -0.53 3.69
N ASN A 106 -7.68 -1.66 3.27
CA ASN A 106 -8.71 -2.37 4.04
C ASN A 106 -8.20 -2.87 5.40
N GLN A 107 -6.94 -3.30 5.52
CA GLN A 107 -6.38 -3.72 6.81
C GLN A 107 -6.26 -2.55 7.79
N PHE A 108 -5.93 -1.35 7.32
CA PHE A 108 -5.86 -0.17 8.17
C PHE A 108 -7.25 0.36 8.53
N CYS A 109 -8.24 0.29 7.63
CA CYS A 109 -9.63 0.62 7.95
C CYS A 109 -10.20 -0.34 9.01
N ASN A 110 -10.05 -1.65 8.80
CA ASN A 110 -10.56 -2.66 9.74
C ASN A 110 -9.88 -2.58 11.12
N ASN A 111 -8.57 -2.28 11.15
CA ASN A 111 -7.85 -2.10 12.42
C ASN A 111 -8.38 -0.88 13.20
N LYS A 112 -8.66 0.23 12.51
CA LYS A 112 -9.28 1.41 13.13
C LYS A 112 -10.65 1.07 13.75
N GLU A 113 -11.48 0.31 13.05
CA GLU A 113 -12.79 -0.13 13.57
C GLU A 113 -12.65 -1.07 14.77
N ALA A 114 -11.75 -2.06 14.70
CA ALA A 114 -11.51 -2.98 15.81
C ALA A 114 -11.01 -2.27 17.07
N ARG A 115 -10.10 -1.30 16.91
CA ARG A 115 -9.63 -0.46 18.03
C ARG A 115 -10.74 0.40 18.60
N ALA A 116 -11.62 0.96 17.78
CA ALA A 116 -12.76 1.74 18.27
C ALA A 116 -13.71 0.89 19.13
N ILE A 117 -14.01 -0.33 18.70
CA ILE A 117 -14.85 -1.27 19.47
C ILE A 117 -14.17 -1.68 20.78
N GLN A 118 -12.85 -1.93 20.75
CA GLN A 118 -12.12 -2.28 21.96
C GLN A 118 -12.15 -1.14 22.99
N LEU A 119 -11.93 0.10 22.54
CA LEU A 119 -11.99 1.29 23.39
C LEU A 119 -13.39 1.50 23.99
N ASP A 120 -14.46 1.28 23.21
CA ASP A 120 -15.84 1.37 23.68
C ASP A 120 -16.17 0.31 24.76
N ASN A 121 -15.69 -0.92 24.57
CA ASN A 121 -15.81 -1.98 25.58
C ASN A 121 -15.01 -1.67 26.84
N GLU A 122 -13.79 -1.13 26.73
CA GLU A 122 -12.96 -0.74 27.87
C GLU A 122 -13.59 0.42 28.67
N LEU A 123 -14.17 1.41 27.98
CA LEU A 123 -14.93 2.49 28.62
C LEU A 123 -16.17 1.94 29.33
N SER A 124 -16.97 1.13 28.64
CA SER A 124 -18.20 0.53 29.19
C SER A 124 -17.92 -0.38 30.39
N THR A 125 -16.82 -1.14 30.38
CA THR A 125 -16.43 -1.99 31.52
C THR A 125 -15.85 -1.18 32.69
N THR A 126 -15.17 -0.07 32.43
CA THR A 126 -14.68 0.85 33.47
C THR A 126 -15.84 1.57 34.16
N GLU A 127 -16.85 2.03 33.42
CA GLU A 127 -18.05 2.68 33.98
C GLU A 127 -18.92 1.72 34.81
N ILE A 128 -18.98 0.43 34.46
CA ILE A 128 -19.72 -0.58 35.22
C ILE A 128 -18.96 -1.03 36.49
N GLY A 129 -17.63 -0.98 36.48
CA GLY A 129 -16.78 -1.31 37.63
C GLY A 129 -16.88 -0.32 38.80
N ASP A 130 -17.12 0.96 38.50
CA ASP A 130 -17.27 2.03 39.52
C ASP A 130 -18.69 2.16 40.10
N GLN A 131 -19.69 1.44 39.56
CA GLN A 131 -21.08 1.50 40.06
C GLN A 131 -21.48 0.40 41.06
N LEU A 132 -20.55 -0.48 41.49
CA LEU A 132 -20.85 -1.55 42.45
C LEU A 132 -20.61 -1.20 43.93
N ILE A 133 -20.48 0.07 44.30
CA ILE A 133 -20.39 0.48 45.71
C ILE A 133 -21.62 1.31 46.11
N GLN A 134 -22.33 0.77 47.11
CA GLN A 134 -23.41 1.32 47.94
C GLN A 134 -24.84 1.27 47.40
N ASN A 135 -25.56 0.20 47.79
CA ASN A 135 -26.47 0.29 48.95
C ASN A 135 -26.66 -1.06 49.62
#